data_AF-A0A7V8ZG71-F1
#
_entry.id   AF-A0A7V8ZG71-F1
#
_cell.length_a   1.000
_cell.length_b   1.000
_cell.length_c   1.000
_cell.angle_alpha   90.00
_cell.angle_beta   90.00
_cell.angle_gamma   90.00
#
_symmetry.space_group_name_H-M   'P 1'
#
loop_
_entity.id
_entity.type
_entity.pdbx_description
1 polymer ?
#
loop_
_entity_poly.entity_id
_entity_poly.type
_entity_poly.pdbx_seq_one_letter_code
_entity_poly.pdbx_strand_id
1 'polypeptide(L)'
;VLDYTERRTRAALAALPDGVHTVQDVLEAAGGDLTLRLEATVRGDEITLDFRGSSPMDAGNLNCPRAVTVSAAVFGVRVLTDPDVPPSAGAHRPVTVITEAGTLLDARAPAAVAAGNVETSSRVADLVLRAFGRALGQGTMNNLTLAGESFSYYETIGGGQGATDGAPGPSGVHVAMSNTRNTPVEALELELPLRVVEYAVRRGSGGDGAFPGGDGVVRELEALEPMTYSLITERRAHAPSGSDGGADGATGRNLIDGEPVPAKATGELAPGQRIRLETPGGGGHGRA
;
A
#
# COMPACT_ATOMS: atom_id res chain seq x y z
N VAL A 1 -23.81 -19.92 0.72
CA VAL A 1 -22.50 -19.23 0.62
C VAL A 1 -22.25 -18.33 1.82
N LEU A 2 -23.12 -17.35 2.11
CA LEU A 2 -22.91 -16.39 3.20
C LEU A 2 -22.62 -17.06 4.56
N ASP A 3 -23.49 -17.96 5.03
CA ASP A 3 -23.28 -18.62 6.33
C ASP A 3 -22.05 -19.53 6.35
N TYR A 4 -21.65 -20.08 5.19
CA TYR A 4 -20.42 -20.88 5.09
C TYR A 4 -19.19 -20.00 5.28
N THR A 5 -19.12 -18.87 4.57
CA THR A 5 -18.00 -17.92 4.70
C THR A 5 -17.96 -17.30 6.10
N GLU A 6 -19.10 -16.99 6.69
CA GLU A 6 -19.18 -16.49 8.07
C GLU A 6 -18.58 -17.50 9.07
N ARG A 7 -19.02 -18.77 9.01
CA ARG A 7 -18.49 -19.82 9.90
C ARG A 7 -16.99 -20.00 9.76
N ARG A 8 -16.47 -19.97 8.52
CA ARG A 8 -15.02 -20.11 8.29
C ARG A 8 -14.24 -18.93 8.84
N THR A 9 -14.70 -17.70 8.61
CA THR A 9 -14.06 -16.50 9.17
C THR A 9 -14.10 -16.50 10.70
N ARG A 10 -15.26 -16.81 11.31
CA ARG A 10 -15.40 -16.95 12.77
C ARG A 10 -14.44 -17.99 13.35
N ALA A 11 -14.35 -19.17 12.74
CA ALA A 11 -13.42 -20.22 13.18
C ALA A 11 -11.95 -19.78 13.12
N ALA A 12 -11.57 -19.02 12.09
CA ALA A 12 -10.22 -18.49 11.97
C ALA A 12 -9.95 -17.35 12.97
N LEU A 13 -10.93 -16.46 13.21
CA LEU A 13 -10.83 -15.41 14.24
C LEU A 13 -10.67 -16.00 15.65
N ALA A 14 -11.38 -17.09 15.96
CA ALA A 14 -11.24 -17.80 17.24
C ALA A 14 -9.86 -18.42 17.49
N ALA A 15 -9.02 -18.53 16.45
CA ALA A 15 -7.63 -18.97 16.58
C ALA A 15 -6.66 -17.79 16.84
N LEU A 16 -7.10 -16.55 16.63
CA LEU A 16 -6.33 -15.37 17.03
C LEU A 16 -6.42 -15.19 18.56
N PRO A 17 -5.37 -14.65 19.19
CA PRO A 17 -5.42 -14.36 20.63
C PRO A 17 -6.44 -13.26 20.92
N ASP A 18 -7.32 -13.50 21.89
CA ASP A 18 -8.20 -12.48 22.46
C ASP A 18 -7.37 -11.33 23.05
N GLY A 19 -7.83 -10.10 22.85
CA GLY A 19 -7.13 -8.92 23.37
C GLY A 19 -7.42 -7.64 22.60
N VAL A 20 -6.72 -6.59 23.01
CA VAL A 20 -6.78 -5.26 22.40
C VAL A 20 -5.38 -4.90 21.91
N HIS A 21 -5.28 -4.58 20.62
CA HIS A 21 -4.04 -4.19 19.95
C HIS A 21 -4.18 -2.77 19.44
N THR A 22 -3.35 -1.84 19.92
CA THR A 22 -3.34 -0.45 19.42
C THR A 22 -2.10 -0.21 18.59
N VAL A 23 -2.30 0.30 17.38
CA VAL A 23 -1.22 0.67 16.46
C VAL A 23 -1.54 2.00 15.79
N GLN A 24 -0.49 2.65 15.30
CA GLN A 24 -0.58 3.88 14.52
C GLN A 24 0.41 3.83 13.37
N ASP A 25 0.09 4.57 12.32
CA ASP A 25 0.96 4.78 11.18
C ASP A 25 0.58 6.11 10.50
N VAL A 26 1.33 6.52 9.49
CA VAL A 26 1.16 7.83 8.84
C VAL A 26 1.02 7.73 7.33
N LEU A 27 0.38 8.74 6.73
CA LEU A 27 0.45 9.02 5.29
C LEU A 27 1.24 10.30 5.05
N GLU A 28 2.10 10.29 4.04
CA GLU A 28 2.97 11.40 3.67
C GLU A 28 2.18 12.41 2.81
N ALA A 29 1.52 13.39 3.44
CA ALA A 29 0.80 14.45 2.73
C ALA A 29 1.67 15.69 2.48
N ALA A 30 1.23 16.56 1.56
CA ALA A 30 1.98 17.77 1.21
C ALA A 30 2.16 18.74 2.40
N GLY A 31 1.20 18.77 3.32
CA GLY A 31 1.22 19.60 4.53
C GLY A 31 1.90 18.96 5.76
N GLY A 32 2.51 17.79 5.60
CA GLY A 32 3.05 16.97 6.68
C GLY A 32 2.28 15.66 6.88
N ASP A 33 2.76 14.83 7.79
CA ASP A 33 2.20 13.50 8.01
C ASP A 33 0.78 13.53 8.59
N LEU A 34 -0.09 12.69 8.03
CA LEU A 34 -1.44 12.44 8.55
C LEU A 34 -1.43 11.14 9.35
N THR A 35 -1.74 11.20 10.64
CA THR A 35 -1.82 10.02 11.50
C THR A 35 -3.09 9.23 11.27
N LEU A 36 -2.95 7.91 11.14
CA LEU A 36 -4.04 6.94 11.20
C LEU A 36 -3.83 6.05 12.43
N ARG A 37 -4.90 5.81 13.18
CA ARG A 37 -4.91 4.97 14.38
C ARG A 37 -5.81 3.77 14.16
N LEU A 38 -5.42 2.63 14.71
CA LEU A 38 -6.28 1.46 14.83
C LEU A 38 -6.20 0.91 16.25
N GLU A 39 -7.37 0.67 16.84
CA GLU A 39 -7.56 -0.24 17.97
C GLU A 39 -8.29 -1.49 17.47
N ALA A 40 -7.60 -2.62 17.42
CA ALA A 40 -8.15 -3.92 17.04
C ALA A 40 -8.48 -4.73 18.29
N THR A 41 -9.75 -5.08 18.49
CA THR A 41 -10.20 -5.91 19.60
C THR A 41 -10.68 -7.26 19.08
N VAL A 42 -10.02 -8.35 19.49
CA VAL A 42 -10.47 -9.73 19.25
C VAL A 42 -11.17 -10.24 20.51
N ARG A 43 -12.37 -10.80 20.33
CA ARG A 43 -13.15 -11.40 21.41
C ARG A 43 -13.86 -12.65 20.90
N GLY A 44 -13.34 -13.81 21.25
CA GLY A 44 -13.82 -15.08 20.76
C GLY A 44 -13.70 -15.15 19.24
N ASP A 45 -14.82 -15.22 18.53
CA ASP A 45 -14.86 -15.38 17.08
C ASP A 45 -15.20 -14.07 16.33
N GLU A 46 -15.09 -12.93 17.00
CA GLU A 46 -15.38 -11.60 16.45
C GLU A 46 -14.19 -10.65 16.59
N ILE A 47 -14.07 -9.72 15.64
CA ILE A 47 -13.07 -8.67 15.65
C ILE A 47 -13.72 -7.29 15.43
N THR A 48 -13.34 -6.32 16.26
CA THR A 48 -13.68 -4.91 16.08
C THR A 48 -12.43 -4.12 15.71
N LEU A 49 -12.50 -3.38 14.61
CA LEU A 49 -11.45 -2.49 14.11
C LEU A 49 -11.93 -1.05 14.26
N ASP A 50 -11.40 -0.34 15.25
CA ASP A 50 -11.77 1.04 15.55
C ASP A 50 -10.71 2.04 15.09
N PHE A 51 -11.08 2.86 14.12
CA PHE A 51 -10.21 3.86 13.50
C PHE A 51 -10.42 5.28 14.06
N ARG A 52 -11.23 5.45 15.11
CA ARG A 52 -11.46 6.77 15.74
C ARG A 52 -10.15 7.36 16.27
N GLY A 53 -10.04 8.69 16.17
CA GLY A 53 -8.81 9.42 16.50
C GLY A 53 -7.78 9.46 15.36
N SER A 54 -8.11 8.96 14.17
CA SER A 54 -7.37 9.26 12.94
C SER A 54 -7.54 10.72 12.54
N SER A 55 -6.62 11.23 11.71
CA SER A 55 -6.60 12.63 11.27
C SER A 55 -7.93 13.08 10.63
N PRO A 56 -8.26 14.38 10.71
CA PRO A 56 -9.37 14.95 9.93
C PRO A 56 -9.12 14.78 8.42
N MET A 57 -10.13 15.06 7.61
CA MET A 57 -9.95 15.10 6.15
C MET A 57 -8.78 16.01 5.75
N ASP A 58 -8.00 15.51 4.79
CA ASP A 58 -6.93 16.23 4.13
C ASP A 58 -7.48 17.21 3.08
N ALA A 59 -6.79 18.31 2.85
CA ALA A 59 -7.13 19.25 1.78
C ALA A 59 -6.82 18.68 0.39
N GLY A 60 -5.90 17.71 0.30
CA GLY A 60 -5.59 16.95 -0.90
C GLY A 60 -6.56 15.80 -1.16
N ASN A 61 -6.08 14.75 -1.82
CA ASN A 61 -6.90 13.64 -2.30
C ASN A 61 -6.68 12.32 -1.55
N LEU A 62 -5.97 12.33 -0.42
CA LEU A 62 -5.76 11.17 0.45
C LEU A 62 -7.01 10.75 1.23
N ASN A 63 -8.09 11.53 1.14
CA ASN A 63 -9.34 11.19 1.80
C ASN A 63 -9.91 9.85 1.30
N CYS A 64 -10.33 9.00 2.22
CA CYS A 64 -10.83 7.67 1.94
C CYS A 64 -12.32 7.57 2.29
N PRO A 65 -13.19 7.24 1.31
CA PRO A 65 -14.59 6.97 1.60
C PRO A 65 -14.72 5.79 2.56
N ARG A 66 -15.69 5.85 3.50
CA ARG A 66 -15.90 4.77 4.48
C ARG A 66 -15.96 3.37 3.86
N ALA A 67 -16.58 3.23 2.69
CA ALA A 67 -16.67 1.94 1.99
C ALA A 67 -15.29 1.36 1.64
N VAL A 68 -14.34 2.21 1.24
CA VAL A 68 -12.96 1.80 0.91
C VAL A 68 -12.22 1.43 2.19
N THR A 69 -12.35 2.22 3.26
CA THR A 69 -11.79 1.89 4.59
C THR A 69 -12.26 0.52 5.07
N VAL A 70 -13.58 0.26 5.01
CA VAL A 70 -14.16 -1.03 5.41
C VAL A 70 -13.61 -2.15 4.55
N SER A 71 -13.52 -1.96 3.23
CA SER A 71 -12.98 -2.97 2.31
C SER A 71 -11.52 -3.31 2.61
N ALA A 72 -10.66 -2.30 2.84
CA ALA A 72 -9.26 -2.49 3.16
C ALA A 72 -9.06 -3.17 4.53
N ALA A 73 -9.87 -2.79 5.52
CA ALA A 73 -9.85 -3.40 6.85
C ALA A 73 -10.24 -4.88 6.81
N VAL A 74 -11.32 -5.22 6.08
CA VAL A 74 -11.76 -6.61 5.87
C VAL A 74 -10.72 -7.40 5.07
N PHE A 75 -10.06 -6.78 4.08
CA PHE A 75 -8.94 -7.41 3.39
C PHE A 75 -7.82 -7.80 4.37
N GLY A 76 -7.41 -6.90 5.26
CA GLY A 76 -6.41 -7.19 6.29
C GLY A 76 -6.80 -8.37 7.17
N VAL A 77 -8.06 -8.43 7.62
CA VAL A 77 -8.58 -9.58 8.39
C VAL A 77 -8.54 -10.87 7.56
N ARG A 78 -8.88 -10.82 6.27
CA ARG A 78 -8.83 -11.99 5.39
C ARG A 78 -7.41 -12.52 5.23
N VAL A 79 -6.41 -11.64 5.11
CA VAL A 79 -4.99 -12.05 5.07
C VAL A 79 -4.56 -12.73 6.36
N LEU A 80 -5.04 -12.27 7.51
CA LEU A 80 -4.72 -12.85 8.81
C LEU A 80 -5.44 -14.17 9.11
N THR A 81 -6.56 -14.42 8.43
CA THR A 81 -7.45 -15.55 8.71
C THR A 81 -7.30 -16.64 7.65
N ASP A 82 -8.11 -16.58 6.59
CA ASP A 82 -8.19 -17.63 5.59
C ASP A 82 -8.36 -17.02 4.18
N PRO A 83 -7.29 -17.03 3.36
CA PRO A 83 -7.33 -16.47 2.02
C PRO A 83 -8.22 -17.27 1.06
N ASP A 84 -8.49 -18.56 1.33
CA ASP A 84 -9.28 -19.44 0.48
C ASP A 84 -10.79 -19.30 0.71
N VAL A 85 -11.22 -18.58 1.74
CA VAL A 85 -12.64 -18.25 1.94
C VAL A 85 -13.14 -17.40 0.77
N PRO A 86 -14.25 -17.80 0.11
CA PRO A 86 -14.85 -16.99 -0.94
C PRO A 86 -15.15 -15.56 -0.46
N PRO A 87 -14.77 -14.52 -1.23
CA PRO A 87 -15.08 -13.14 -0.88
C PRO A 87 -16.59 -12.93 -0.95
N SER A 88 -17.25 -12.83 0.21
CA SER A 88 -18.68 -12.60 0.29
C SER A 88 -19.04 -11.84 1.56
N ALA A 89 -20.20 -11.17 1.57
CA ALA A 89 -20.68 -10.42 2.72
C ALA A 89 -20.81 -11.27 4.00
N GLY A 90 -20.87 -12.60 3.89
CA GLY A 90 -20.86 -13.49 5.05
C GLY A 90 -19.53 -13.45 5.83
N ALA A 91 -18.40 -13.35 5.13
CA ALA A 91 -17.08 -13.21 5.75
C ALA A 91 -16.92 -11.87 6.52
N HIS A 92 -17.80 -10.90 6.25
CA HIS A 92 -17.74 -9.58 6.89
C HIS A 92 -18.56 -9.53 8.18
N ARG A 93 -19.50 -10.47 8.38
CA ARG A 93 -20.40 -10.48 9.55
C ARG A 93 -19.70 -10.50 10.92
N PRO A 94 -18.57 -11.21 11.12
CA PRO A 94 -17.86 -11.16 12.40
C PRO A 94 -16.86 -9.99 12.51
N VAL A 95 -16.83 -9.08 11.53
CA VAL A 95 -15.90 -7.96 11.47
C VAL A 95 -16.67 -6.65 11.62
N THR A 96 -16.46 -5.96 12.74
CA THR A 96 -17.02 -4.63 12.97
C THR A 96 -15.98 -3.56 12.66
N VAL A 97 -16.30 -2.59 11.78
CA VAL A 97 -15.41 -1.47 11.44
C VAL A 97 -16.02 -0.14 11.87
N ILE A 98 -15.34 0.54 12.78
CA ILE A 98 -15.75 1.83 13.35
C ILE A 98 -14.87 2.94 12.79
N THR A 99 -15.49 3.99 12.29
CA THR A 99 -14.84 5.23 11.80
C THR A 99 -15.61 6.43 12.34
N GLU A 100 -15.07 7.63 12.15
CA GLU A 100 -15.72 8.88 12.51
C GLU A 100 -15.96 9.73 11.26
N ALA A 101 -17.21 10.10 11.00
CA ALA A 101 -17.58 10.88 9.81
C ALA A 101 -16.81 12.21 9.74
N GLY A 102 -16.27 12.55 8.57
CA GLY A 102 -15.47 13.76 8.37
C GLY A 102 -14.00 13.62 8.75
N THR A 103 -13.55 12.40 9.06
CA THR A 103 -12.12 12.05 9.17
C THR A 103 -11.57 11.56 7.83
N LEU A 104 -10.25 11.40 7.77
CA LEU A 104 -9.54 10.85 6.62
C LEU A 104 -10.07 9.48 6.16
N LEU A 105 -10.62 8.68 7.09
CA LEU A 105 -11.11 7.31 6.85
C LEU A 105 -12.64 7.20 6.73
N ASP A 106 -13.35 8.33 6.77
CA ASP A 106 -14.79 8.44 6.52
C ASP A 106 -15.06 9.81 5.86
N ALA A 107 -14.43 9.98 4.71
CA ALA A 107 -14.47 11.22 3.95
C ALA A 107 -15.90 11.57 3.53
N ARG A 108 -16.23 12.86 3.60
CA ARG A 108 -17.52 13.40 3.18
C ARG A 108 -17.36 14.27 1.95
N ALA A 109 -18.36 14.23 1.07
CA ALA A 109 -18.43 15.17 -0.03
C ALA A 109 -18.36 16.61 0.51
N PRO A 110 -17.61 17.52 -0.14
CA PRO A 110 -17.00 17.41 -1.47
C PRO A 110 -15.51 17.01 -1.49
N ALA A 111 -14.98 16.35 -0.46
CA ALA A 111 -13.55 16.00 -0.40
C ALA A 111 -13.08 15.16 -1.60
N ALA A 112 -11.87 15.42 -2.09
CA ALA A 112 -11.24 14.63 -3.14
C ALA A 112 -10.74 13.29 -2.58
N VAL A 113 -10.98 12.18 -3.28
CA VAL A 113 -10.79 10.82 -2.76
C VAL A 113 -9.93 9.90 -3.61
N ALA A 114 -9.26 10.43 -4.64
CA ALA A 114 -8.52 9.62 -5.61
C ALA A 114 -7.43 8.76 -4.95
N ALA A 115 -6.61 9.35 -4.07
CA ALA A 115 -5.57 8.62 -3.36
C ALA A 115 -6.08 7.80 -2.17
N GLY A 116 -7.34 7.99 -1.76
CA GLY A 116 -8.01 7.20 -0.74
C GLY A 116 -8.03 5.70 -1.08
N ASN A 117 -8.30 5.36 -2.35
CA ASN A 117 -8.33 3.98 -2.81
C ASN A 117 -6.94 3.36 -3.01
N VAL A 118 -5.89 4.19 -3.14
CA VAL A 118 -4.57 3.70 -3.50
C VAL A 118 -3.61 3.66 -2.30
N GLU A 119 -3.43 4.79 -1.62
CA GLU A 119 -2.45 4.93 -0.54
C GLU A 119 -3.10 4.76 0.83
N THR A 120 -4.24 5.41 1.06
CA THR A 120 -4.91 5.37 2.37
C THR A 120 -5.47 3.98 2.67
N SER A 121 -6.07 3.31 1.69
CA SER A 121 -6.49 1.92 1.80
C SER A 121 -5.30 0.98 2.07
N SER A 122 -4.14 1.19 1.44
CA SER A 122 -2.93 0.42 1.69
C SER A 122 -2.48 0.59 3.14
N ARG A 123 -2.53 1.82 3.67
CA ARG A 123 -2.21 2.09 5.07
C ARG A 123 -3.19 1.48 6.05
N VAL A 124 -4.48 1.43 5.71
CA VAL A 124 -5.50 0.73 6.52
C VAL A 124 -5.19 -0.77 6.59
N ALA A 125 -4.85 -1.40 5.47
CA ALA A 125 -4.45 -2.80 5.45
C ALA A 125 -3.18 -3.04 6.29
N ASP A 126 -2.16 -2.17 6.14
CA ASP A 126 -0.92 -2.22 6.92
C ASP A 126 -1.19 -2.10 8.44
N LEU A 127 -2.09 -1.20 8.87
CA LEU A 127 -2.47 -1.08 10.28
C LEU A 127 -3.06 -2.38 10.82
N VAL A 128 -3.95 -3.02 10.07
CA VAL A 128 -4.53 -4.31 10.48
C VAL A 128 -3.43 -5.36 10.58
N LEU A 129 -2.56 -5.49 9.58
CA LEU A 129 -1.45 -6.45 9.61
C LEU A 129 -0.49 -6.19 10.79
N ARG A 130 -0.16 -4.91 11.03
CA ARG A 130 0.73 -4.48 12.12
C ARG A 130 0.14 -4.74 13.50
N ALA A 131 -1.18 -4.60 13.67
CA ALA A 131 -1.85 -4.89 14.93
C ALA A 131 -1.63 -6.35 15.38
N PHE A 132 -1.39 -7.25 14.43
CA PHE A 132 -1.11 -8.67 14.65
C PHE A 132 0.34 -9.05 14.35
N GLY A 133 1.26 -8.09 14.45
CA GLY A 133 2.71 -8.34 14.44
C GLY A 133 3.29 -8.79 13.11
N ARG A 134 2.63 -8.53 11.97
CA ARG A 134 3.15 -8.92 10.65
C ARG A 134 4.16 -7.88 10.14
N ALA A 135 5.21 -8.35 9.46
CA ALA A 135 6.07 -7.47 8.67
C ALA A 135 5.26 -6.85 7.53
N LEU A 136 5.55 -5.59 7.22
CA LEU A 136 4.81 -4.83 6.22
C LEU A 136 5.50 -4.92 4.86
N GLY A 137 4.70 -4.95 3.79
CA GLY A 137 5.21 -4.76 2.44
C GLY A 137 5.35 -3.30 2.07
N GLN A 138 5.59 -3.03 0.80
CA GLN A 138 5.84 -1.68 0.27
C GLN A 138 4.78 -0.61 0.63
N GLY A 139 3.57 -0.97 1.06
CA GLY A 139 2.58 -0.03 1.61
C GLY A 139 2.13 1.08 0.66
N THR A 140 2.31 0.89 -0.65
CA THR A 140 1.99 1.86 -1.71
C THR A 140 1.71 1.12 -3.02
N MET A 141 0.93 1.73 -3.91
CA MET A 141 0.80 1.23 -5.27
C MET A 141 1.84 1.82 -6.25
N ASN A 142 2.63 2.80 -5.79
CA ASN A 142 3.59 3.57 -6.59
C ASN A 142 2.94 4.10 -7.88
N ASN A 143 1.84 4.85 -7.76
CA ASN A 143 1.13 5.33 -8.93
C ASN A 143 1.95 6.36 -9.70
N LEU A 144 2.14 6.08 -10.98
CA LEU A 144 2.68 6.98 -11.98
C LEU A 144 1.62 7.23 -13.04
N THR A 145 1.26 8.50 -13.21
CA THR A 145 0.48 8.96 -14.36
C THR A 145 1.35 9.85 -15.22
N LEU A 146 1.32 9.62 -16.53
CA LEU A 146 1.96 10.46 -17.55
C LEU A 146 0.90 10.91 -18.54
N ALA A 147 0.88 12.18 -18.91
CA ALA A 147 -0.07 12.72 -19.87
C ALA A 147 0.62 13.66 -20.86
N GLY A 148 0.44 13.39 -22.15
CA GLY A 148 0.83 14.30 -23.23
C GLY A 148 -0.39 14.94 -23.88
N GLU A 149 -0.21 15.54 -25.06
CA GLU A 149 -1.30 16.20 -25.79
C GLU A 149 -2.39 15.20 -26.23
N SER A 150 -1.99 14.00 -26.66
CA SER A 150 -2.90 12.99 -27.24
C SER A 150 -2.95 11.68 -26.46
N PHE A 151 -2.30 11.57 -25.30
CA PHE A 151 -2.24 10.32 -24.54
C PHE A 151 -2.31 10.53 -23.03
N SER A 152 -2.79 9.51 -22.33
CA SER A 152 -2.65 9.37 -20.88
C SER A 152 -2.24 7.93 -20.58
N TYR A 153 -1.23 7.77 -19.73
CA TYR A 153 -0.72 6.50 -19.27
C TYR A 153 -0.78 6.46 -17.74
N TYR A 154 -1.23 5.33 -17.21
CA TYR A 154 -1.34 5.09 -15.77
C TYR A 154 -0.74 3.73 -15.45
N GLU A 155 0.22 3.71 -14.53
CA GLU A 155 0.90 2.50 -14.08
C GLU A 155 0.93 2.47 -12.55
N THR A 156 0.55 1.31 -12.01
CA THR A 156 0.91 0.92 -10.64
C THR A 156 2.15 0.05 -10.71
N ILE A 157 3.12 0.28 -9.82
CA ILE A 157 4.40 -0.44 -9.84
C ILE A 157 4.53 -1.28 -8.56
N GLY A 158 4.81 -2.58 -8.74
CA GLY A 158 5.06 -3.52 -7.65
C GLY A 158 6.34 -3.19 -6.87
N GLY A 159 6.54 -3.86 -5.74
CA GLY A 159 7.70 -3.68 -4.88
C GLY A 159 7.91 -4.87 -3.96
N GLY A 160 8.47 -4.64 -2.78
CA GLY A 160 8.74 -5.71 -1.83
C GLY A 160 7.54 -6.09 -0.98
N GLN A 161 7.25 -7.38 -0.85
CA GLN A 161 6.31 -7.88 0.15
C GLN A 161 7.01 -8.09 1.50
N GLY A 162 6.31 -7.86 2.61
CA GLY A 162 6.82 -8.22 3.94
C GLY A 162 7.01 -9.73 4.09
N ALA A 163 8.03 -10.13 4.83
CA ALA A 163 8.25 -11.53 5.17
C ALA A 163 7.15 -12.09 6.09
N THR A 164 7.09 -13.42 6.18
CA THR A 164 6.22 -14.13 7.13
C THR A 164 7.06 -14.91 8.13
N ASP A 165 6.40 -15.51 9.12
CA ASP A 165 7.02 -16.41 10.11
C ASP A 165 7.49 -17.76 9.54
N GLY A 166 7.31 -18.00 8.24
CA GLY A 166 7.75 -19.23 7.57
C GLY A 166 8.37 -19.06 6.18
N ALA A 167 8.44 -17.84 5.63
CA ALA A 167 8.94 -17.61 4.28
C ALA A 167 9.40 -16.17 4.03
N PRO A 168 10.42 -15.96 3.16
CA PRO A 168 10.82 -14.63 2.71
C PRO A 168 9.70 -13.96 1.90
N GLY A 169 9.72 -12.63 1.91
CA GLY A 169 8.80 -11.82 1.11
C GLY A 169 9.13 -11.90 -0.39
N PRO A 170 8.14 -12.12 -1.27
CA PRO A 170 8.32 -11.97 -2.72
C PRO A 170 8.81 -10.58 -3.13
N SER A 171 9.70 -10.53 -4.12
CA SER A 171 10.30 -9.30 -4.65
C SER A 171 9.61 -8.83 -5.93
N GLY A 172 9.48 -7.52 -6.11
CA GLY A 172 8.92 -6.89 -7.31
C GLY A 172 7.49 -7.28 -7.66
N VAL A 173 6.67 -7.54 -6.64
CA VAL A 173 5.26 -7.94 -6.80
C VAL A 173 4.32 -6.83 -6.37
N HIS A 174 3.09 -6.88 -6.88
CA HIS A 174 2.01 -6.08 -6.29
C HIS A 174 1.65 -6.63 -4.91
N VAL A 175 1.44 -5.72 -3.96
CA VAL A 175 1.17 -6.06 -2.56
C VAL A 175 -0.14 -5.40 -2.14
N ALA A 176 -0.96 -6.15 -1.40
CA ALA A 176 -2.21 -5.73 -0.80
C ALA A 176 -3.23 -5.12 -1.79
N MET A 177 -3.30 -3.80 -1.90
CA MET A 177 -4.37 -3.10 -2.60
C MET A 177 -4.19 -3.08 -4.13
N SER A 178 -3.06 -3.57 -4.66
CA SER A 178 -2.78 -3.63 -6.10
C SER A 178 -2.63 -5.08 -6.59
N ASN A 179 -2.98 -5.34 -7.85
CA ASN A 179 -2.83 -6.65 -8.52
C ASN A 179 -2.90 -6.51 -10.05
N THR A 180 -2.03 -5.67 -10.62
CA THR A 180 -1.96 -5.47 -12.08
C THR A 180 -0.84 -6.30 -12.69
N ARG A 181 -0.98 -6.64 -13.97
CA ARG A 181 0.15 -7.14 -14.76
C ARG A 181 1.00 -5.94 -15.19
N ASN A 182 2.31 -6.15 -15.31
CA ASN A 182 3.20 -5.14 -15.87
C ASN A 182 2.91 -4.93 -17.36
N THR A 183 3.08 -3.70 -17.83
CA THR A 183 3.03 -3.37 -19.26
C THR A 183 4.33 -3.85 -19.93
N PRO A 184 4.27 -4.70 -20.99
CA PRO A 184 5.45 -5.09 -21.73
C PRO A 184 6.21 -3.87 -22.26
N VAL A 185 7.54 -3.89 -22.18
CA VAL A 185 8.39 -2.77 -22.60
C VAL A 185 8.15 -2.42 -24.06
N GLU A 186 8.16 -3.42 -24.95
CA GLU A 186 8.00 -3.22 -26.39
C GLU A 186 6.64 -2.61 -26.73
N ALA A 187 5.57 -3.01 -26.02
CA ALA A 187 4.24 -2.45 -26.21
C ALA A 187 4.16 -1.00 -25.73
N LEU A 188 4.81 -0.68 -24.60
CA LEU A 188 4.87 0.68 -24.07
C LEU A 188 5.57 1.63 -25.05
N GLU A 189 6.75 1.24 -25.53
CA GLU A 189 7.57 2.07 -26.43
C GLU A 189 6.99 2.18 -27.85
N LEU A 190 6.17 1.22 -28.27
CA LEU A 190 5.49 1.27 -29.57
C LEU A 190 4.32 2.26 -29.56
N GLU A 191 3.55 2.28 -28.48
CA GLU A 191 2.29 3.02 -28.40
C GLU A 191 2.45 4.42 -27.80
N LEU A 192 3.50 4.65 -26.99
CA LEU A 192 3.68 5.89 -26.25
C LEU A 192 5.05 6.52 -26.54
N PRO A 193 5.16 7.86 -26.46
CA PRO A 193 6.41 8.60 -26.63
C PRO A 193 7.28 8.50 -25.36
N LEU A 194 7.59 7.26 -24.98
CA LEU A 194 8.36 6.88 -23.81
C LEU A 194 9.44 5.88 -24.23
N ARG A 195 10.59 5.94 -23.55
CA ARG A 195 11.62 4.90 -23.62
C ARG A 195 11.87 4.34 -22.23
N VAL A 196 11.88 3.02 -22.10
CA VAL A 196 12.23 2.35 -20.85
C VAL A 196 13.76 2.29 -20.75
N VAL A 197 14.31 3.05 -19.81
CA VAL A 197 15.76 3.09 -19.57
C VAL A 197 16.17 1.93 -18.65
N GLU A 198 15.39 1.70 -17.59
CA GLU A 198 15.63 0.60 -16.65
C GLU A 198 14.31 0.01 -16.15
N TYR A 199 14.25 -1.31 -16.10
CA TYR A 199 13.22 -2.03 -15.37
C TYR A 199 13.85 -3.26 -14.70
N ALA A 200 14.13 -3.17 -13.40
CA ALA A 200 14.88 -4.19 -12.68
C ALA A 200 14.39 -4.36 -11.24
N VAL A 201 14.76 -5.48 -10.62
CA VAL A 201 14.60 -5.66 -9.17
C VAL A 201 15.62 -4.78 -8.44
N ARG A 202 15.16 -4.00 -7.47
CA ARG A 202 15.99 -3.14 -6.61
C ARG A 202 16.66 -3.98 -5.51
N ARG A 203 17.68 -4.73 -5.88
CA ARG A 203 18.33 -5.71 -4.99
C ARG A 203 18.87 -5.07 -3.70
N GLY A 204 18.62 -5.72 -2.57
CA GLY A 204 19.07 -5.25 -1.24
C GLY A 204 18.20 -4.13 -0.66
N SER A 205 16.96 -3.99 -1.14
CA SER A 205 15.98 -3.08 -0.55
C SER A 205 15.02 -3.76 0.42
N GLY A 206 14.90 -5.10 0.38
CA GLY A 206 14.20 -5.87 1.40
C GLY A 206 14.91 -5.80 2.76
N GLY A 207 14.14 -5.77 3.85
CA GLY A 207 14.67 -5.79 5.20
C GLY A 207 15.22 -7.16 5.58
N ASP A 208 16.38 -7.18 6.22
CA ASP A 208 17.01 -8.41 6.71
C ASP A 208 16.21 -9.09 7.83
N GLY A 209 16.34 -10.40 7.93
CA GLY A 209 15.77 -11.19 9.02
C GLY A 209 16.05 -12.68 8.82
N ALA A 210 15.58 -13.51 9.75
CA ALA A 210 15.58 -14.96 9.54
C ALA A 210 14.85 -15.33 8.24
N PHE A 211 13.79 -14.58 7.93
CA PHE A 211 13.20 -14.48 6.60
C PHE A 211 13.30 -13.03 6.10
N PRO A 212 14.03 -12.76 5.00
CA PRO A 212 14.15 -11.42 4.47
C PRO A 212 12.84 -10.95 3.81
N GLY A 213 12.59 -9.66 3.88
CA GLY A 213 11.53 -9.01 3.09
C GLY A 213 11.88 -8.98 1.60
N GLY A 214 10.88 -8.80 0.76
CA GLY A 214 11.08 -8.72 -0.68
C GLY A 214 11.77 -7.43 -1.10
N ASP A 215 12.55 -7.50 -2.18
CA ASP A 215 13.12 -6.34 -2.83
C ASP A 215 12.07 -5.58 -3.66
N GLY A 216 12.23 -4.27 -3.72
CA GLY A 216 11.47 -3.38 -4.60
C GLY A 216 11.85 -3.50 -6.08
N VAL A 217 11.43 -2.51 -6.86
CA VAL A 217 11.65 -2.37 -8.30
C VAL A 217 12.27 -1.02 -8.58
N VAL A 218 13.15 -1.00 -9.57
CA VAL A 218 13.56 0.20 -10.28
C VAL A 218 12.78 0.28 -11.58
N ARG A 219 12.11 1.42 -11.81
CA ARG A 219 11.41 1.76 -13.05
C ARG A 219 11.87 3.14 -13.51
N GLU A 220 12.57 3.21 -14.63
CA GLU A 220 13.05 4.47 -15.21
C GLU A 220 12.57 4.63 -16.64
N LEU A 221 11.92 5.77 -16.91
CA LEU A 221 11.34 6.14 -18.19
C LEU A 221 11.92 7.47 -18.65
N GLU A 222 12.32 7.53 -19.91
CA GLU A 222 12.73 8.76 -20.60
C GLU A 222 11.56 9.28 -21.43
N ALA A 223 11.23 10.57 -21.27
CA ALA A 223 10.21 11.23 -22.06
C ALA A 223 10.74 11.53 -23.47
N LEU A 224 10.00 11.18 -24.52
CA LEU A 224 10.38 11.49 -25.91
C LEU A 224 9.65 12.71 -26.47
N GLU A 225 8.60 13.16 -25.81
CA GLU A 225 7.89 14.41 -26.06
C GLU A 225 7.57 15.12 -24.73
N PRO A 226 7.17 16.41 -24.74
CA PRO A 226 6.73 17.09 -23.53
C PRO A 226 5.52 16.40 -22.90
N MET A 227 5.56 16.14 -21.60
CA MET A 227 4.45 15.51 -20.88
C MET A 227 4.38 15.91 -19.41
N THR A 228 3.19 15.90 -18.85
CA THR A 228 2.98 16.07 -17.41
C THR A 228 3.12 14.73 -16.71
N TYR A 229 3.84 14.70 -15.59
CA TYR A 229 3.84 13.56 -14.67
C TYR A 229 3.02 13.87 -13.42
N SER A 230 2.38 12.85 -12.87
CA SER A 230 1.75 12.88 -11.55
C SER A 230 2.12 11.62 -10.78
N LEU A 231 2.68 11.83 -9.59
CA LEU A 231 3.10 10.79 -8.66
C LEU A 231 2.17 10.77 -7.47
N ILE A 232 1.63 9.58 -7.17
CA ILE A 232 0.96 9.29 -5.91
C ILE A 232 1.67 8.07 -5.33
N THR A 233 2.66 8.32 -4.46
CA THR A 233 3.43 7.29 -3.80
C THR A 233 3.48 7.50 -2.28
N GLU A 234 3.91 6.46 -1.56
CA GLU A 234 4.08 6.41 -0.11
C GLU A 234 5.41 5.74 0.25
N ARG A 235 5.78 5.76 1.54
CA ARG A 235 7.00 5.16 2.08
C ARG A 235 8.28 5.75 1.47
N ARG A 236 8.31 7.07 1.27
CA ARG A 236 9.51 7.82 0.83
C ARG A 236 10.23 8.42 2.03
N ALA A 237 9.50 8.80 3.08
CA ALA A 237 10.04 9.21 4.37
C ALA A 237 10.02 8.08 5.41
N HIS A 238 9.01 7.21 5.37
CA HIS A 238 8.80 6.18 6.40
C HIS A 238 8.96 4.78 5.84
N ALA A 239 9.86 3.98 6.43
CA ALA A 239 10.15 2.64 5.96
C ALA A 239 9.01 1.64 6.26
N PRO A 240 8.79 0.61 5.43
CA PRO A 240 7.95 -0.54 5.79
C PRO A 240 8.57 -1.35 6.92
N SER A 241 7.83 -1.53 8.02
CA SER A 241 8.41 -2.11 9.22
C SER A 241 8.61 -3.62 9.12
N GLY A 242 9.71 -4.11 9.69
CA GLY A 242 9.93 -5.52 9.98
C GLY A 242 9.03 -6.06 11.11
N SER A 243 9.19 -7.34 11.43
CA SER A 243 8.48 -8.01 12.53
C SER A 243 9.40 -8.94 13.33
N ASP A 244 9.09 -9.13 14.61
CA ASP A 244 9.79 -10.04 15.53
C ASP A 244 11.33 -9.91 15.52
N GLY A 245 11.81 -8.67 15.38
CA GLY A 245 13.24 -8.34 15.36
C GLY A 245 13.89 -8.38 13.97
N GLY A 246 13.13 -8.63 12.91
CA GLY A 246 13.54 -8.37 11.53
C GLY A 246 13.66 -6.87 11.26
N ALA A 247 14.55 -6.52 10.34
CA ALA A 247 14.82 -5.15 9.94
C ALA A 247 13.73 -4.61 9.00
N ASP A 248 13.61 -3.28 8.98
CA ASP A 248 12.71 -2.58 8.08
C ASP A 248 13.19 -2.65 6.62
N GLY A 249 12.26 -2.63 5.68
CA GLY A 249 12.58 -2.48 4.27
C GLY A 249 13.10 -1.06 3.97
N ALA A 250 13.89 -0.92 2.90
CA ALA A 250 14.32 0.40 2.45
C ALA A 250 13.15 1.23 1.94
N THR A 251 13.18 2.54 2.20
CA THR A 251 12.25 3.50 1.61
C THR A 251 12.38 3.55 0.10
N GLY A 252 11.29 3.93 -0.56
CA GLY A 252 11.29 4.23 -1.98
C GLY A 252 11.91 5.60 -2.27
N ARG A 253 12.15 5.89 -3.55
CA ARG A 253 12.61 7.20 -4.04
C ARG A 253 11.91 7.56 -5.35
N ASN A 254 11.63 8.84 -5.53
CA ASN A 254 11.18 9.40 -6.79
C ASN A 254 12.25 10.38 -7.26
N LEU A 255 12.68 10.29 -8.52
CA LEU A 255 13.79 11.08 -9.05
C LEU A 255 13.42 11.60 -10.45
N ILE A 256 13.75 12.87 -10.72
CA ILE A 256 13.72 13.47 -12.07
C ILE A 256 15.15 13.84 -12.43
N ASP A 257 15.72 13.23 -13.47
CA ASP A 257 17.13 13.39 -13.86
C ASP A 257 18.13 13.16 -12.70
N GLY A 258 17.76 12.28 -11.76
CA GLY A 258 18.55 11.99 -10.55
C GLY A 258 18.27 12.90 -9.36
N GLU A 259 17.51 13.99 -9.54
CA GLU A 259 17.13 14.90 -8.48
C GLU A 259 15.89 14.40 -7.72
N PRO A 260 15.91 14.33 -6.37
CA PRO A 260 14.78 13.89 -5.56
C PRO A 260 13.53 14.76 -5.73
N VAL A 261 12.38 14.10 -5.89
CA VAL A 261 11.06 14.74 -5.80
C VAL A 261 10.20 14.11 -4.69
N PRO A 262 9.22 14.85 -4.13
CA PRO A 262 8.37 14.34 -3.05
C PRO A 262 7.59 13.08 -3.41
N ALA A 263 7.04 12.41 -2.38
CA ALA A 263 6.18 11.23 -2.54
C ALA A 263 4.94 11.51 -3.42
N LYS A 264 4.40 12.72 -3.30
CA LYS A 264 3.26 13.20 -4.09
C LYS A 264 3.69 14.47 -4.80
N ALA A 265 3.72 14.43 -6.12
CA ALA A 265 4.22 15.52 -6.93
C ALA A 265 3.58 15.50 -8.31
N THR A 266 3.37 16.69 -8.86
CA THR A 266 2.97 16.89 -10.25
C THR A 266 3.94 17.87 -10.88
N GLY A 267 4.35 17.62 -12.11
CA GLY A 267 5.27 18.49 -12.83
C GLY A 267 5.33 18.13 -14.31
N GLU A 268 6.25 18.76 -15.03
CA GLU A 268 6.46 18.54 -16.45
C GLU A 268 7.79 17.82 -16.70
N LEU A 269 7.82 17.01 -17.76
CA LEU A 269 9.01 16.42 -18.35
C LEU A 269 9.19 16.99 -19.75
N ALA A 270 10.38 17.51 -20.03
CA ALA A 270 10.82 17.82 -21.38
C ALA A 270 11.39 16.57 -22.09
N PRO A 271 11.43 16.55 -23.43
CA PRO A 271 12.07 15.47 -24.17
C PRO A 271 13.52 15.24 -23.71
N GLY A 272 13.87 13.97 -23.46
CA GLY A 272 15.17 13.54 -22.94
C GLY A 272 15.28 13.51 -21.42
N GLN A 273 14.35 14.12 -20.69
CA GLN A 273 14.32 14.01 -19.22
C GLN A 273 13.82 12.64 -18.77
N ARG A 274 14.28 12.21 -17.60
CA ARG A 274 14.02 10.87 -17.06
C ARG A 274 13.31 10.94 -15.73
N ILE A 275 12.25 10.15 -15.61
CA ILE A 275 11.57 9.89 -14.35
C ILE A 275 11.94 8.49 -13.87
N ARG A 276 12.46 8.40 -12.65
CA ARG A 276 12.87 7.15 -12.01
C ARG A 276 12.12 6.95 -10.71
N LEU A 277 11.41 5.83 -10.62
CA LEU A 277 10.77 5.36 -9.40
C LEU A 277 11.56 4.16 -8.87
N GLU A 278 12.03 4.29 -7.65
CA GLU A 278 12.53 3.18 -6.87
C GLU A 278 11.48 2.84 -5.82
N THR A 279 10.88 1.67 -5.93
CA THR A 279 9.82 1.28 -5.00
C THR A 279 10.41 0.80 -3.67
N PRO A 280 9.63 0.87 -2.58
CA PRO A 280 10.05 0.36 -1.28
C PRO A 280 10.24 -1.16 -1.31
N GLY A 281 11.12 -1.66 -0.44
CA GLY A 281 11.19 -3.08 -0.09
C GLY A 281 10.11 -3.49 0.92
N GLY A 282 10.10 -4.75 1.31
CA GLY A 282 9.29 -5.24 2.45
C GLY A 282 10.14 -5.41 3.70
N GLY A 283 9.52 -5.35 4.87
CA GLY A 283 10.17 -5.66 6.14
C GLY A 283 10.51 -7.14 6.28
N GLY A 284 11.61 -7.44 6.97
CA GLY A 284 12.03 -8.80 7.32
C GLY A 284 11.29 -9.34 8.54
N HIS A 285 11.42 -10.64 8.77
CA HIS A 285 10.86 -11.33 9.94
C HIS A 285 11.94 -12.10 10.69
N GLY A 286 11.94 -11.95 12.02
CA GLY A 286 12.87 -12.63 12.92
C GLY A 286 14.29 -12.05 12.88
N ARG A 287 15.08 -12.29 13.93
CA ARG A 287 16.49 -11.88 13.98
C ARG A 287 17.34 -12.73 13.03
N ALA A 288 18.20 -12.06 12.26
CA ALA A 288 19.20 -12.69 11.39
C ALA A 288 20.32 -13.40 12.17
#